data_AF-A0A1J0RCR5-F1
#
_entry.id   AF-A0A1J0RCR5-F1
#
_cell.length_a   1.000
_cell.length_b   1.000
_cell.length_c   1.000
_cell.angle_alpha   90.00
_cell.angle_beta   90.00
_cell.angle_gamma   90.00
#
_symmetry.space_group_name_H-M   'P 1'
#
loop_
_entity.id
_entity.type
_entity.pdbx_description
1 polymer ?
#
loop_
_entity_poly.entity_id
_entity_poly.type
_entity_poly.pdbx_seq_one_letter_code
_entity_poly.pdbx_strand_id
1 'polypeptide(L)'
;MKSKVYLNQTSALVDETEGGWKTKKEAIESLKDAAGNRLYPFIPDSATKQAAHGALSKIFNESTTLANSIEQIKREIIATTKEVREALSTAAYGGNNLTDVPQAQFAGRSTTCSGNAANTKPGISIAHDMVCVCSGATAGSGICGNGIGSTTYDNTKTSSDAAEIKGLFVGLKEACVKQRLTAKATPAAVHAALTAFEQTLGKAINDGSGVQLKLGNNAAGDCTGSGSATTCVNYGGVATNGSILNINWVSQMEKAANKLAEATSKRAALEAARV
;
A
#
# COMPACT_ATOMS: atom_id res chain seq x y z
N MET A 1 7.98 -1.66 -21.54
CA MET A 1 8.12 -0.81 -22.74
C MET A 1 9.03 0.36 -22.40
N LYS A 2 10.25 0.40 -22.94
CA LYS A 2 11.14 1.57 -22.82
C LYS A 2 10.56 2.66 -23.72
N SER A 3 10.13 3.78 -23.15
CA SER A 3 9.66 4.92 -23.91
C SER A 3 10.81 5.40 -24.79
N LYS A 4 10.61 5.44 -26.11
CA LYS A 4 11.57 5.95 -27.10
C LYS A 4 11.59 7.50 -27.07
N VAL A 5 11.63 8.10 -25.89
CA VAL A 5 11.92 9.53 -25.75
C VAL A 5 13.37 9.66 -26.17
N TYR A 6 13.61 10.20 -27.37
CA TYR A 6 14.94 10.54 -27.92
C TYR A 6 16.06 9.76 -27.24
N LEU A 7 16.11 8.46 -27.50
CA LEU A 7 17.28 7.71 -27.10
C LEU A 7 18.44 8.45 -27.75
N ASN A 8 19.41 8.83 -26.92
CA ASN A 8 20.80 9.13 -27.22
C ASN A 8 21.40 8.29 -28.38
N GLN A 9 20.73 7.28 -28.93
CA GLN A 9 21.13 6.54 -30.13
C GLN A 9 21.53 7.41 -31.35
N THR A 10 21.07 8.66 -31.51
CA THR A 10 21.66 9.56 -32.53
C THR A 10 23.01 10.15 -32.12
N SER A 11 23.26 10.38 -30.83
CA SER A 11 24.56 10.77 -30.26
C SER A 11 25.49 9.58 -29.95
N ALA A 12 24.99 8.36 -29.81
CA ALA A 12 25.78 7.13 -29.58
C ALA A 12 26.66 6.79 -30.79
N LEU A 13 26.31 7.28 -31.97
CA LEU A 13 27.15 7.20 -33.18
C LEU A 13 28.29 8.24 -33.16
N VAL A 14 28.19 9.28 -32.33
CA VAL A 14 29.01 10.50 -32.39
C VAL A 14 29.69 10.86 -31.05
N ASP A 15 29.49 10.10 -29.97
CA ASP A 15 29.97 10.32 -28.59
C ASP A 15 28.97 11.13 -27.73
N GLU A 16 28.50 10.54 -26.63
CA GLU A 16 27.23 10.85 -25.95
C GLU A 16 27.26 12.12 -25.07
N THR A 17 28.26 12.98 -25.27
CA THR A 17 28.50 14.16 -24.43
C THR A 17 28.66 15.42 -25.27
N GLU A 18 28.33 16.58 -24.70
CA GLU A 18 28.58 17.89 -25.33
C GLU A 18 30.07 18.06 -25.69
N GLY A 19 30.97 17.57 -24.83
CA GLY A 19 32.41 17.53 -25.07
C GLY A 19 32.78 16.66 -26.27
N GLY A 20 32.23 15.45 -26.38
CA GLY A 20 32.46 14.55 -27.52
C GLY A 20 32.00 15.15 -28.85
N TRP A 21 30.83 15.81 -28.85
CA TRP A 21 30.34 16.57 -30.01
C TRP A 21 31.26 17.72 -30.40
N LYS A 22 31.75 18.48 -29.42
CA LYS A 22 32.69 19.57 -29.67
C LYS A 22 33.99 19.07 -30.30
N THR A 23 34.57 18.01 -29.75
CA THR A 23 35.80 17.39 -30.27
C THR A 23 35.62 16.84 -31.70
N LYS A 24 34.49 16.18 -32.01
CA LYS A 24 34.25 15.71 -33.38
C LYS A 24 33.99 16.85 -34.36
N LYS A 25 33.30 17.90 -33.93
CA LYS A 25 33.13 19.12 -34.73
C LYS A 25 34.49 19.75 -35.07
N GLU A 26 35.37 19.89 -34.07
CA GLU A 26 36.75 20.38 -34.24
C GLU A 26 37.56 19.47 -35.18
N ALA A 27 37.41 18.15 -35.07
CA ALA A 27 38.07 17.19 -35.95
C ALA A 27 37.63 17.35 -37.42
N ILE A 28 36.32 17.48 -37.67
CA ILE A 28 35.77 17.72 -39.01
C ILE A 28 36.21 19.08 -39.57
N GLU A 29 36.25 20.12 -38.72
CA GLU A 29 36.73 21.45 -39.06
C GLU A 29 38.21 21.47 -39.51
N SER A 30 39.01 20.55 -38.97
CA SER A 30 40.43 20.44 -39.28
C SER A 30 40.75 19.71 -40.58
N LEU A 31 39.79 18.97 -41.16
CA LEU A 31 40.02 18.19 -42.39
C LEU A 31 40.19 19.10 -43.60
N LYS A 32 41.28 18.90 -44.34
CA LYS A 32 41.63 19.65 -45.55
C LYS A 32 41.87 18.73 -46.74
N ASP A 33 41.57 19.23 -47.94
CA ASP A 33 41.96 18.57 -49.19
C ASP A 33 43.46 18.78 -49.49
N ALA A 34 43.95 18.16 -50.56
CA ALA A 34 45.34 18.30 -51.00
C ALA A 34 45.74 19.73 -51.39
N ALA A 35 44.76 20.61 -51.64
CA ALA A 35 44.94 22.02 -51.95
C ALA A 35 44.87 22.93 -50.70
N GLY A 36 44.65 22.35 -49.51
CA GLY A 36 44.56 23.07 -48.24
C GLY A 36 43.19 23.69 -47.95
N ASN A 37 42.17 23.45 -48.77
CA ASN A 37 40.80 23.89 -48.53
C ASN A 37 40.12 22.96 -47.52
N ARG A 38 39.15 23.49 -46.77
CA ARG A 38 38.34 22.64 -45.87
C ARG A 38 37.58 21.60 -46.67
N LEU A 39 37.73 20.32 -46.30
CA LEU A 39 37.06 19.20 -46.95
C LEU A 39 35.52 19.31 -46.84
N TYR A 40 35.06 19.90 -45.73
CA TYR A 40 33.65 20.16 -45.45
C TYR A 40 33.42 21.67 -45.21
N PRO A 41 33.06 22.45 -46.25
CA PRO A 41 32.79 23.86 -46.10
C PRO A 41 31.52 24.08 -45.27
N PHE A 42 31.60 24.96 -44.27
CA PHE A 42 30.45 25.28 -43.43
C PHE A 42 29.47 26.15 -44.19
N ILE A 43 28.19 25.85 -44.02
CA ILE A 43 27.12 26.78 -44.39
C ILE A 43 27.36 28.07 -43.58
N PRO A 44 27.50 29.23 -44.24
CA PRO A 44 27.64 30.52 -43.58
C PRO A 44 26.54 30.71 -42.55
N ASP A 45 26.87 31.45 -41.50
CA ASP A 45 25.83 31.81 -40.54
C ASP A 45 24.80 32.69 -41.25
N SER A 46 23.58 32.17 -41.34
CA SER A 46 22.48 32.75 -42.11
C SER A 46 21.25 32.79 -41.24
N ALA A 47 20.31 33.69 -41.56
CA ALA A 47 19.06 33.81 -40.82
C ALA A 47 18.32 32.46 -40.70
N THR A 48 18.34 31.64 -41.77
CA THR A 48 17.74 30.30 -41.78
C THR A 48 18.41 29.34 -40.79
N LYS A 49 19.73 29.37 -40.70
CA LYS A 49 20.51 28.53 -39.77
C LYS A 49 20.26 28.92 -38.31
N GLN A 50 20.19 30.22 -38.03
CA GLN A 50 19.86 30.74 -36.69
C GLN A 50 18.43 30.40 -36.28
N ALA A 51 17.46 30.55 -37.20
CA ALA A 51 16.07 30.15 -36.97
C ALA A 51 15.92 28.65 -36.70
N ALA A 52 16.61 27.80 -37.48
CA ALA A 52 16.63 26.36 -37.27
C ALA A 52 17.26 25.97 -35.92
N HIS A 53 18.37 26.62 -35.54
CA HIS A 53 18.98 26.42 -34.22
C HIS A 53 18.02 26.80 -33.09
N GLY A 54 17.35 27.96 -33.18
CA GLY A 54 16.35 28.37 -32.20
C GLY A 54 15.21 27.36 -32.05
N ALA A 55 14.68 26.86 -33.18
CA ALA A 55 13.63 25.84 -33.17
C ALA A 55 14.10 24.51 -32.55
N LEU A 56 15.30 24.04 -32.89
CA LEU A 56 15.87 22.81 -32.33
C LEU A 56 16.16 22.95 -30.83
N SER A 57 16.72 24.07 -30.39
CA SER A 57 16.98 24.36 -28.98
C SER A 57 15.68 24.39 -28.18
N LYS A 58 14.62 24.98 -28.74
CA LYS A 58 13.29 24.97 -28.12
C LYS A 58 12.77 23.53 -27.96
N ILE A 59 12.79 22.73 -29.03
CA ILE A 59 12.35 21.32 -28.99
C ILE A 59 13.17 20.51 -27.98
N PHE A 60 14.49 20.71 -27.93
CA PHE A 60 15.38 20.04 -26.99
C PHE A 60 15.05 20.37 -25.53
N ASN A 61 14.85 21.66 -25.23
CA ASN A 61 14.51 22.11 -23.88
C ASN A 61 13.13 21.61 -23.43
N GLU A 62 12.14 21.64 -24.33
CA GLU A 62 10.79 21.12 -24.07
C GLU A 62 10.84 19.60 -23.84
N SER A 63 11.59 18.86 -24.67
CA SER A 63 11.76 17.41 -24.55
C SER A 63 12.49 17.01 -23.25
N THR A 64 13.52 17.76 -22.86
CA THR A 64 14.28 17.52 -21.62
C THR A 64 13.40 17.78 -20.39
N THR A 65 12.64 18.88 -20.39
CA THR A 65 11.68 19.19 -19.33
C THR A 65 10.63 18.08 -19.20
N LEU A 66 10.09 17.60 -20.32
CA LEU A 66 9.12 16.51 -20.34
C LEU A 66 9.72 15.20 -19.81
N ALA A 67 10.93 14.84 -20.25
CA ALA A 67 11.62 13.64 -19.79
C ALA A 67 11.85 13.66 -18.27
N ASN A 68 12.28 14.79 -17.72
CA ASN A 68 12.48 14.97 -16.29
C ASN A 68 11.16 14.85 -15.51
N SER A 69 10.08 15.46 -16.02
CA SER A 69 8.74 15.35 -15.43
C SER A 69 8.24 13.90 -15.40
N ILE A 70 8.38 13.16 -16.50
CA ILE A 70 8.02 11.75 -16.59
C ILE A 70 8.78 10.91 -15.55
N GLU A 71 10.09 11.10 -15.42
CA GLU A 71 10.91 10.36 -14.45
C GLU A 71 10.55 10.71 -13.00
N GLN A 72 10.20 11.96 -12.73
CA GLN A 72 9.70 12.37 -11.41
C GLN A 72 8.37 11.67 -11.09
N ILE A 73 7.38 11.73 -11.99
CA ILE A 73 6.07 11.10 -11.80
C ILE A 73 6.22 9.60 -11.56
N LYS A 74 7.12 8.92 -12.29
CA LYS A 74 7.39 7.48 -12.07
C LYS A 74 7.91 7.20 -10.66
N ARG A 75 8.88 7.98 -10.17
CA ARG A 75 9.43 7.82 -8.81
C ARG A 75 8.33 8.03 -7.77
N GLU A 76 7.50 9.04 -7.96
CA GLU A 76 6.37 9.31 -7.09
C GLU A 76 5.34 8.17 -7.08
N ILE A 77 5.00 7.59 -8.23
CA ILE A 77 4.11 6.42 -8.31
C ILE A 77 4.68 5.23 -7.53
N ILE A 78 5.99 4.98 -7.64
CA ILE A 78 6.68 3.89 -6.92
C ILE A 78 6.61 4.14 -5.40
N ALA A 79 6.91 5.37 -4.96
CA ALA A 79 6.85 5.76 -3.55
C ALA A 79 5.42 5.63 -2.99
N THR A 80 4.42 6.20 -3.66
CA THR A 80 3.01 6.10 -3.24
C THR A 80 2.54 4.63 -3.22
N THR A 81 2.96 3.81 -4.18
CA THR A 81 2.61 2.37 -4.19
C THR A 81 3.24 1.62 -3.00
N LYS A 82 4.45 1.99 -2.59
CA LYS A 82 5.09 1.44 -1.39
C LYS A 82 4.29 1.81 -0.13
N GLU A 83 3.90 3.07 0.01
CA GLU A 83 3.09 3.53 1.15
C GLU A 83 1.74 2.81 1.25
N VAL A 84 1.09 2.53 0.11
CA VAL A 84 -0.14 1.70 0.07
C VAL A 84 0.12 0.32 0.66
N ARG A 85 1.21 -0.35 0.26
CA ARG A 85 1.53 -1.70 0.74
C ARG A 85 1.84 -1.71 2.23
N GLU A 86 2.56 -0.69 2.71
CA GLU A 86 2.90 -0.56 4.14
C GLU A 86 1.65 -0.30 4.99
N ALA A 87 0.74 0.56 4.53
CA ALA A 87 -0.54 0.81 5.19
C ALA A 87 -1.42 -0.46 5.22
N LEU A 88 -1.59 -1.15 4.10
CA LEU A 88 -2.36 -2.41 4.05
C LEU A 88 -1.73 -3.52 4.89
N SER A 89 -0.40 -3.63 4.90
CA SER A 89 0.33 -4.55 5.78
C SER A 89 0.09 -4.23 7.25
N THR A 90 0.12 -2.95 7.61
CA THR A 90 -0.14 -2.52 8.99
C THR A 90 -1.57 -2.78 9.39
N ALA A 91 -2.53 -2.55 8.50
CA ALA A 91 -3.93 -2.92 8.74
C ALA A 91 -4.10 -4.43 8.93
N ALA A 92 -3.48 -5.24 8.07
CA ALA A 92 -3.64 -6.69 8.10
C ALA A 92 -2.93 -7.34 9.29
N TYR A 93 -1.71 -6.91 9.62
CA TYR A 93 -0.80 -7.63 10.52
C TYR A 93 -0.19 -6.76 11.64
N GLY A 94 -0.48 -5.46 11.68
CA GLY A 94 -0.06 -4.57 12.76
C GLY A 94 1.37 -4.03 12.64
N GLY A 95 1.95 -4.09 11.44
CA GLY A 95 3.25 -3.47 11.15
C GLY A 95 3.57 -3.37 9.66
N ASN A 96 4.59 -2.58 9.34
CA ASN A 96 5.04 -2.34 7.97
C ASN A 96 5.70 -3.59 7.37
N ASN A 97 5.35 -3.92 6.13
CA ASN A 97 5.95 -5.01 5.34
C ASN A 97 5.91 -6.40 6.04
N LEU A 98 4.94 -6.59 6.93
CA LEU A 98 4.67 -7.86 7.57
C LEU A 98 3.76 -8.72 6.68
N THR A 99 3.95 -10.03 6.79
CA THR A 99 3.08 -11.03 6.16
C THR A 99 2.36 -11.89 7.20
N ASP A 100 2.60 -11.63 8.47
CA ASP A 100 2.09 -12.40 9.60
C ASP A 100 2.01 -11.50 10.84
N VAL A 101 1.13 -11.84 11.77
CA VAL A 101 0.92 -11.09 13.00
C VAL A 101 2.05 -11.37 14.00
N PRO A 102 2.71 -10.35 14.59
CA PRO A 102 3.74 -10.56 15.60
C PRO A 102 3.18 -11.23 16.86
N GLN A 103 3.92 -12.20 17.42
CA GLN A 103 3.54 -12.88 18.67
C GLN A 103 3.32 -11.89 19.83
N ALA A 104 4.15 -10.84 19.89
CA ALA A 104 4.08 -9.82 20.94
C ALA A 104 2.77 -9.02 20.96
N GLN A 105 1.92 -9.16 19.93
CA GLN A 105 0.59 -8.54 19.91
C GLN A 105 -0.47 -9.35 20.66
N PHE A 106 -0.17 -10.59 21.06
CA PHE A 106 -1.10 -11.42 21.81
C PHE A 106 -0.78 -11.42 23.31
N ALA A 107 -1.84 -11.25 24.10
CA ALA A 107 -1.82 -11.33 25.55
C ALA A 107 -3.04 -12.14 26.01
N GLY A 108 -3.33 -12.08 27.31
CA GLY A 108 -4.60 -12.59 27.83
C GLY A 108 -5.80 -11.92 27.16
N ARG A 109 -6.89 -12.67 27.03
CA ARG A 109 -8.02 -12.29 26.19
C ARG A 109 -8.68 -10.95 26.55
N SER A 110 -8.80 -10.65 27.84
CA SER A 110 -9.33 -9.37 28.30
C SER A 110 -8.48 -8.17 27.86
N THR A 111 -7.18 -8.38 27.64
CA THR A 111 -6.26 -7.36 27.12
C THR A 111 -6.37 -7.24 25.61
N THR A 112 -6.30 -8.37 24.91
CA THR A 112 -6.34 -8.48 23.43
C THR A 112 -7.69 -8.12 22.81
N CYS A 113 -8.79 -8.62 23.37
CA CYS A 113 -10.10 -8.51 22.75
C CYS A 113 -10.98 -7.40 23.33
N SER A 114 -10.55 -6.74 24.42
CA SER A 114 -11.33 -5.66 25.05
C SER A 114 -10.50 -4.59 25.77
N GLY A 115 -9.17 -4.75 25.84
CA GLY A 115 -8.30 -3.87 26.63
C GLY A 115 -7.89 -2.61 25.89
N ASN A 116 -6.91 -1.91 26.44
CA ASN A 116 -6.35 -0.67 25.88
C ASN A 116 -4.81 -0.62 25.90
N ALA A 117 -4.16 -1.74 26.25
CA ALA A 117 -2.70 -1.83 26.30
C ALA A 117 -2.09 -1.63 24.90
N ALA A 118 -1.12 -0.71 24.79
CA ALA A 118 -0.69 -0.15 23.50
C ALA A 118 -0.39 -1.17 22.39
N ASN A 119 0.26 -2.29 22.72
CA ASN A 119 0.74 -3.29 21.76
C ASN A 119 -0.15 -4.51 21.62
N THR A 120 -1.19 -4.63 22.44
CA THR A 120 -2.04 -5.82 22.54
C THR A 120 -3.50 -5.42 22.65
N LYS A 121 -3.89 -4.22 22.23
CA LYS A 121 -5.26 -3.74 22.28
C LYS A 121 -6.05 -4.16 21.03
N PRO A 122 -7.39 -4.24 21.13
CA PRO A 122 -8.29 -4.35 19.98
C PRO A 122 -7.93 -3.38 18.86
N GLY A 123 -8.05 -3.83 17.63
CA GLY A 123 -7.92 -2.94 16.49
C GLY A 123 -6.49 -2.69 16.03
N ILE A 124 -5.48 -3.33 16.63
CA ILE A 124 -4.10 -3.22 16.16
C ILE A 124 -3.95 -3.72 14.74
N SER A 125 -4.62 -4.84 14.41
CA SER A 125 -4.62 -5.45 13.10
C SER A 125 -5.85 -6.34 12.90
N ILE A 126 -6.22 -6.57 11.64
CA ILE A 126 -7.32 -7.49 11.29
C ILE A 126 -6.96 -8.92 11.72
N ALA A 127 -5.71 -9.35 11.54
CA ALA A 127 -5.25 -10.67 11.95
C ALA A 127 -5.43 -10.92 13.45
N HIS A 128 -5.07 -9.93 14.25
CA HIS A 128 -5.23 -9.95 15.70
C HIS A 128 -6.72 -10.04 16.10
N ASP A 129 -7.55 -9.19 15.52
CA ASP A 129 -8.99 -9.16 15.81
C ASP A 129 -9.70 -10.45 15.36
N MET A 130 -9.26 -11.06 14.26
CA MET A 130 -9.83 -12.31 13.77
C MET A 130 -9.65 -13.47 14.76
N VAL A 131 -8.53 -13.53 15.49
CA VAL A 131 -8.32 -14.54 16.53
C VAL A 131 -9.31 -14.37 17.69
N CYS A 132 -9.66 -13.13 18.05
CA CYS A 132 -10.66 -12.83 19.08
C CYS A 132 -12.08 -13.25 18.67
N VAL A 133 -12.47 -13.06 17.41
CA VAL A 133 -13.81 -13.40 16.92
C VAL A 133 -13.95 -14.90 16.64
N CYS A 134 -12.88 -15.56 16.19
CA CYS A 134 -12.93 -16.93 15.70
C CYS A 134 -12.48 -17.99 16.71
N SER A 135 -12.32 -17.64 17.98
CA SER A 135 -11.91 -18.60 19.01
C SER A 135 -12.63 -18.40 20.34
N GLY A 136 -13.04 -19.49 20.98
CA GLY A 136 -13.62 -19.51 22.33
C GLY A 136 -13.75 -20.92 22.90
N ALA A 137 -13.75 -21.07 24.23
CA ALA A 137 -13.55 -22.37 24.91
C ALA A 137 -14.51 -23.47 24.46
N THR A 138 -15.76 -23.12 24.15
CA THR A 138 -16.81 -24.07 23.77
C THR A 138 -17.46 -23.66 22.44
N ALA A 139 -17.80 -24.68 21.63
CA ALA A 139 -18.36 -24.52 20.28
C ALA A 139 -17.52 -23.62 19.34
N GLY A 140 -16.19 -23.61 19.54
CA GLY A 140 -15.23 -22.76 18.85
C GLY A 140 -14.94 -23.13 17.39
N SER A 141 -14.96 -24.42 17.06
CA SER A 141 -14.41 -24.96 15.80
C SER A 141 -15.16 -24.60 14.53
N GLY A 142 -16.35 -24.00 14.62
CA GLY A 142 -17.19 -23.61 13.48
C GLY A 142 -17.63 -22.14 13.49
N ILE A 143 -17.05 -21.32 14.37
CA ILE A 143 -17.53 -19.96 14.62
C ILE A 143 -17.39 -19.05 13.40
N CYS A 144 -16.30 -19.18 12.65
CA CYS A 144 -16.01 -18.34 11.49
C CYS A 144 -16.25 -19.06 10.15
N GLY A 145 -17.07 -20.12 10.18
CA GLY A 145 -17.44 -20.94 9.03
C GLY A 145 -17.30 -22.42 9.32
N ASN A 146 -17.78 -23.27 8.40
CA ASN A 146 -17.75 -24.72 8.58
C ASN A 146 -16.32 -25.25 8.76
N GLY A 147 -16.00 -25.73 9.97
CA GLY A 147 -14.66 -26.18 10.35
C GLY A 147 -13.62 -25.04 10.47
N ILE A 148 -14.07 -23.79 10.55
CA ILE A 148 -13.21 -22.61 10.68
C ILE A 148 -13.44 -21.99 12.07
N GLY A 149 -12.40 -22.06 12.91
CA GLY A 149 -12.40 -21.50 14.25
C GLY A 149 -11.56 -22.36 15.19
N SER A 150 -11.53 -22.01 16.47
CA SER A 150 -10.76 -22.74 17.47
C SER A 150 -11.42 -22.72 18.85
N THR A 151 -11.14 -23.74 19.66
CA THR A 151 -11.49 -23.78 21.08
C THR A 151 -10.36 -23.35 22.01
N THR A 152 -9.24 -22.90 21.44
CA THR A 152 -7.98 -22.75 22.17
C THR A 152 -7.83 -21.41 22.89
N TYR A 153 -8.25 -20.30 22.27
CA TYR A 153 -8.13 -18.98 22.89
C TYR A 153 -9.42 -18.62 23.62
N ASP A 154 -9.40 -18.73 24.95
CA ASP A 154 -10.49 -18.42 25.87
C ASP A 154 -10.03 -17.43 26.96
N ASN A 155 -10.82 -17.28 28.03
CA ASN A 155 -10.51 -16.38 29.14
C ASN A 155 -9.43 -16.88 30.10
N THR A 156 -8.93 -18.12 29.93
CA THR A 156 -7.86 -18.69 30.76
C THR A 156 -6.47 -18.39 30.21
N LYS A 157 -6.38 -18.06 28.92
CA LYS A 157 -5.10 -17.80 28.24
C LYS A 157 -4.48 -16.47 28.68
N THR A 158 -3.16 -16.45 28.69
CA THR A 158 -2.31 -15.35 29.14
C THR A 158 -1.25 -15.01 28.11
N SER A 159 -0.40 -14.01 28.40
CA SER A 159 0.76 -13.68 27.55
C SER A 159 1.77 -14.81 27.42
N SER A 160 1.79 -15.77 28.36
CA SER A 160 2.63 -16.97 28.26
C SER A 160 2.19 -17.89 27.12
N ASP A 161 0.94 -17.79 26.68
CA ASP A 161 0.34 -18.60 25.62
C ASP A 161 0.40 -17.89 24.24
N ALA A 162 1.07 -16.75 24.14
CA ALA A 162 1.06 -15.91 22.94
C ALA A 162 1.47 -16.66 21.65
N ALA A 163 2.39 -17.63 21.74
CA ALA A 163 2.80 -18.45 20.61
C ALA A 163 1.66 -19.37 20.11
N GLU A 164 0.93 -19.99 21.04
CA GLU A 164 -0.24 -20.83 20.75
C GLU A 164 -1.37 -19.98 20.14
N ILE A 165 -1.64 -18.82 20.74
CA ILE A 165 -2.66 -17.86 20.26
C ILE A 165 -2.32 -17.41 18.83
N LYS A 166 -1.05 -17.05 18.57
CA LYS A 166 -0.58 -16.70 17.22
C LYS A 166 -0.80 -17.85 16.24
N GLY A 167 -0.55 -19.10 16.65
CA GLY A 167 -0.76 -20.29 15.82
C GLY A 167 -2.19 -20.41 15.26
N LEU A 168 -3.19 -19.91 16.00
CA LEU A 168 -4.58 -19.89 15.54
C LEU A 168 -4.79 -19.06 14.27
N PHE A 169 -4.06 -17.95 14.15
CA PHE A 169 -4.16 -17.10 12.97
C PHE A 169 -3.71 -17.83 11.68
N VAL A 170 -2.78 -18.79 11.77
CA VAL A 170 -2.30 -19.55 10.60
C VAL A 170 -3.46 -20.27 9.91
N GLY A 171 -4.26 -21.03 10.67
CA GLY A 171 -5.41 -21.75 10.12
C GLY A 171 -6.51 -20.81 9.60
N LEU A 172 -6.77 -19.71 10.31
CA LEU A 172 -7.74 -18.70 9.88
C LEU A 172 -7.31 -18.00 8.59
N LYS A 173 -6.01 -17.69 8.45
CA LYS A 173 -5.44 -17.08 7.24
C LYS A 173 -5.57 -18.02 6.05
N GLU A 174 -5.26 -19.31 6.22
CA GLU A 174 -5.43 -20.31 5.16
C GLU A 174 -6.89 -20.42 4.69
N ALA A 175 -7.84 -20.43 5.62
CA ALA A 175 -9.26 -20.42 5.29
C ALA A 175 -9.69 -19.15 4.55
N CYS A 176 -9.21 -17.98 5.00
CA CYS A 176 -9.48 -16.69 4.37
C CYS A 176 -8.94 -16.62 2.93
N VAL A 177 -7.74 -17.12 2.66
CA VAL A 177 -7.15 -17.15 1.31
C VAL A 177 -8.01 -17.94 0.32
N LYS A 178 -8.67 -19.02 0.77
CA LYS A 178 -9.60 -19.80 -0.07
C LYS A 178 -10.86 -19.01 -0.47
N GLN A 179 -11.22 -17.98 0.28
CA GLN A 179 -12.36 -17.11 0.01
C GLN A 179 -11.98 -15.82 -0.74
N ARG A 180 -10.70 -15.64 -1.08
CA ARG A 180 -10.20 -14.40 -1.67
C ARG A 180 -10.76 -14.19 -3.07
N LEU A 181 -11.45 -13.06 -3.26
CA LEU A 181 -11.80 -12.57 -4.59
C LEU A 181 -10.53 -12.05 -5.31
N THR A 182 -10.37 -12.37 -6.60
CA THR A 182 -9.19 -12.00 -7.41
C THR A 182 -9.12 -10.52 -7.80
N ALA A 183 -9.94 -9.67 -7.19
CA ALA A 183 -9.98 -8.24 -7.50
C ALA A 183 -8.75 -7.50 -6.93
N LYS A 184 -8.22 -6.55 -7.71
CA LYS A 184 -7.19 -5.62 -7.22
C LYS A 184 -7.79 -4.66 -6.20
N ALA A 185 -6.99 -4.25 -5.22
CA ALA A 185 -7.39 -3.21 -4.29
C ALA A 185 -7.64 -1.89 -5.05
N THR A 186 -8.79 -1.27 -4.77
CA THR A 186 -9.19 0.06 -5.25
C THR A 186 -9.66 0.89 -4.05
N PRO A 187 -9.63 2.23 -4.13
CA PRO A 187 -10.19 3.07 -3.07
C PRO A 187 -11.64 2.69 -2.73
N ALA A 188 -12.47 2.46 -3.74
CA ALA A 188 -13.87 2.07 -3.56
C ALA A 188 -14.02 0.71 -2.86
N ALA A 189 -13.20 -0.28 -3.20
CA ALA A 189 -13.25 -1.59 -2.54
C ALA A 189 -12.84 -1.50 -1.06
N VAL A 190 -11.85 -0.65 -0.74
CA VAL A 190 -11.42 -0.43 0.65
C VAL A 190 -12.53 0.26 1.44
N HIS A 191 -13.13 1.34 0.90
CA HIS A 191 -14.24 2.01 1.58
C HIS A 191 -15.46 1.09 1.74
N ALA A 192 -15.80 0.28 0.73
CA ALA A 192 -16.89 -0.68 0.84
C ALA A 192 -16.65 -1.70 1.97
N ALA A 193 -15.41 -2.17 2.14
CA ALA A 193 -15.04 -3.06 3.26
C ALA A 193 -15.16 -2.35 4.62
N LEU A 194 -14.74 -1.09 4.73
CA LEU A 194 -14.88 -0.30 5.95
C LEU A 194 -16.36 -0.05 6.31
N THR A 195 -17.19 0.29 5.32
CA THR A 195 -18.64 0.44 5.50
C THR A 195 -19.28 -0.88 5.92
N ALA A 196 -18.91 -2.00 5.32
CA ALA A 196 -19.43 -3.31 5.70
C ALA A 196 -19.03 -3.67 7.14
N PHE A 197 -17.80 -3.36 7.56
CA PHE A 197 -17.36 -3.52 8.93
C PHE A 197 -18.18 -2.66 9.89
N GLU A 198 -18.32 -1.36 9.61
CA GLU A 198 -19.11 -0.43 10.43
C GLU A 198 -20.55 -0.89 10.59
N GLN A 199 -21.17 -1.33 9.49
CA GLN A 199 -22.52 -1.89 9.49
C GLN A 199 -22.63 -3.22 10.25
N THR A 200 -21.53 -3.93 10.49
CA THR A 200 -21.53 -5.21 11.22
C THR A 200 -21.38 -4.99 12.73
N LEU A 201 -20.80 -3.87 13.15
CA LEU A 201 -20.67 -3.53 14.56
C LEU A 201 -22.03 -3.51 15.26
N GLY A 202 -22.10 -4.15 16.43
CA GLY A 202 -23.29 -4.22 17.27
C GLY A 202 -24.46 -5.06 16.72
N LYS A 203 -24.46 -5.54 15.48
CA LYS A 203 -25.62 -6.25 14.88
C LYS A 203 -26.03 -7.53 15.59
N ALA A 204 -25.09 -8.24 16.20
CA ALA A 204 -25.34 -9.51 16.86
C ALA A 204 -25.26 -9.44 18.39
N ILE A 205 -24.93 -8.27 18.95
CA ILE A 205 -24.66 -8.09 20.39
C ILE A 205 -25.78 -7.26 21.00
N ASN A 206 -26.40 -7.78 22.06
CA ASN A 206 -27.61 -7.20 22.65
C ASN A 206 -27.38 -6.70 24.09
N ASP A 207 -26.15 -6.76 24.62
CA ASP A 207 -25.84 -6.46 26.02
C ASP A 207 -24.43 -5.86 26.23
N GLY A 208 -24.23 -5.19 27.37
CA GLY A 208 -22.98 -4.58 27.83
C GLY A 208 -22.75 -3.13 27.37
N SER A 209 -21.70 -2.49 27.90
CA SER A 209 -21.33 -1.13 27.47
C SER A 209 -20.68 -1.14 26.08
N GLY A 210 -20.93 -0.10 25.28
CA GLY A 210 -20.31 0.07 23.97
C GLY A 210 -20.73 -0.96 22.92
N VAL A 211 -21.95 -1.50 22.99
CA VAL A 211 -22.50 -2.51 22.06
C VAL A 211 -22.24 -2.15 20.60
N GLN A 212 -22.45 -0.89 20.24
CA GLN A 212 -22.27 -0.35 18.89
C GLN A 212 -20.82 -0.36 18.39
N LEU A 213 -19.85 -0.64 19.26
CA LEU A 213 -18.42 -0.71 18.96
C LEU A 213 -17.88 -2.13 19.13
N LYS A 214 -18.74 -3.15 19.12
CA LYS A 214 -18.31 -4.54 19.23
C LYS A 214 -18.51 -5.30 17.92
N LEU A 215 -17.53 -6.12 17.55
CA LEU A 215 -17.62 -7.09 16.45
C LEU A 215 -17.58 -8.49 17.05
N GLY A 216 -18.54 -9.36 16.72
CA GLY A 216 -18.50 -10.75 17.19
C GLY A 216 -19.82 -11.46 17.10
N ASN A 217 -19.94 -12.53 17.88
CA ASN A 217 -21.13 -13.38 17.88
C ASN A 217 -21.99 -13.14 19.12
N ASN A 218 -23.32 -13.05 18.89
CA ASN A 218 -24.38 -13.16 19.89
C ASN A 218 -24.35 -12.16 21.08
N ALA A 219 -25.29 -12.32 22.01
CA ALA A 219 -25.74 -11.38 23.03
C ALA A 219 -24.78 -11.09 24.22
N ALA A 220 -23.49 -11.40 24.14
CA ALA A 220 -22.62 -11.26 25.31
C ALA A 220 -22.23 -9.82 25.66
N GLY A 221 -22.34 -9.50 26.95
CA GLY A 221 -21.84 -8.25 27.55
C GLY A 221 -20.32 -8.06 27.44
N ASP A 222 -19.55 -9.15 27.43
CA ASP A 222 -18.07 -9.12 27.47
C ASP A 222 -17.42 -10.10 26.49
N CYS A 223 -16.24 -9.73 25.97
CA CYS A 223 -15.47 -10.52 25.00
C CYS A 223 -14.55 -11.57 25.65
N THR A 224 -15.11 -12.37 26.54
CA THR A 224 -14.37 -13.39 27.31
C THR A 224 -14.07 -14.67 26.52
N GLY A 225 -14.89 -14.96 25.51
CA GLY A 225 -15.01 -16.25 24.82
C GLY A 225 -14.80 -17.49 25.68
N SER A 226 -15.44 -17.49 26.86
CA SER A 226 -15.83 -18.69 27.58
C SER A 226 -16.74 -19.63 26.76
N GLY A 227 -17.36 -19.11 25.70
CA GLY A 227 -18.04 -19.88 24.67
C GLY A 227 -18.22 -19.08 23.39
N SER A 228 -18.79 -19.71 22.37
CA SER A 228 -19.01 -19.07 21.06
C SER A 228 -19.83 -17.77 21.13
N ALA A 229 -20.75 -17.66 22.08
CA ALA A 229 -21.57 -16.47 22.27
C ALA A 229 -20.82 -15.28 22.91
N THR A 230 -19.63 -15.50 23.48
CA THR A 230 -18.79 -14.46 24.10
C THR A 230 -17.54 -14.16 23.28
N THR A 231 -17.46 -14.66 22.03
CA THR A 231 -16.36 -14.36 21.11
C THR A 231 -16.62 -13.06 20.37
N CYS A 232 -15.92 -12.00 20.79
CA CYS A 232 -16.00 -10.70 20.16
C CYS A 232 -14.69 -9.92 20.31
N VAL A 233 -14.66 -8.76 19.67
CA VAL A 233 -13.71 -7.67 19.87
C VAL A 233 -14.51 -6.46 20.33
N ASN A 234 -14.11 -5.83 21.43
CA ASN A 234 -14.68 -4.60 21.95
C ASN A 234 -13.75 -3.43 21.64
N TYR A 235 -14.18 -2.57 20.71
CA TYR A 235 -13.41 -1.38 20.33
C TYR A 235 -13.66 -0.18 21.24
N GLY A 236 -14.52 -0.26 22.27
CA GLY A 236 -14.87 0.89 23.12
C GLY A 236 -13.68 1.58 23.79
N GLY A 237 -12.62 0.84 24.11
CA GLY A 237 -11.38 1.39 24.68
C GLY A 237 -10.45 2.08 23.66
N VAL A 238 -10.69 1.91 22.36
CA VAL A 238 -9.82 2.43 21.28
C VAL A 238 -10.54 3.36 20.30
N ALA A 239 -11.82 3.11 20.02
CA ALA A 239 -12.71 3.95 19.22
C ALA A 239 -13.27 5.10 20.08
N THR A 240 -12.38 5.89 20.68
CA THR A 240 -12.75 7.04 21.50
C THR A 240 -13.61 8.02 20.71
N ASN A 241 -14.55 8.70 21.38
CA ASN A 241 -15.54 9.58 20.75
C ASN A 241 -16.45 8.88 19.71
N GLY A 242 -16.52 7.55 19.72
CA GLY A 242 -17.36 6.76 18.81
C GLY A 242 -16.86 6.68 17.38
N SER A 243 -15.63 7.16 17.08
CA SER A 243 -15.07 7.12 15.73
C SER A 243 -14.29 5.84 15.50
N ILE A 244 -14.73 5.04 14.51
CA ILE A 244 -14.00 3.85 14.06
C ILE A 244 -12.63 4.18 13.47
N LEU A 245 -12.39 5.43 13.03
CA LEU A 245 -11.09 5.87 12.52
C LEU A 245 -9.98 5.84 13.59
N ASN A 246 -10.35 5.77 14.88
CA ASN A 246 -9.39 5.61 15.96
C ASN A 246 -8.92 4.15 16.14
N ILE A 247 -9.57 3.19 15.49
CA ILE A 247 -9.11 1.81 15.36
C ILE A 247 -7.92 1.81 14.39
N ASN A 248 -6.75 1.29 14.82
CA ASN A 248 -5.51 1.43 14.05
C ASN A 248 -5.64 0.84 12.64
N TRP A 249 -6.14 -0.39 12.50
CA TRP A 249 -6.24 -0.99 11.17
C TRP A 249 -7.25 -0.27 10.26
N VAL A 250 -8.31 0.33 10.82
CA VAL A 250 -9.27 1.16 10.06
C VAL A 250 -8.58 2.41 9.53
N SER A 251 -7.85 3.13 10.38
CA SER A 251 -7.06 4.30 9.98
C SER A 251 -6.05 3.97 8.87
N GLN A 252 -5.40 2.81 8.96
CA GLN A 252 -4.45 2.37 7.93
C GLN A 252 -5.13 1.97 6.62
N MET A 253 -6.33 1.38 6.67
CA MET A 253 -7.13 1.14 5.46
C MET A 253 -7.55 2.46 4.79
N GLU A 254 -7.98 3.44 5.56
CA GLU A 254 -8.32 4.78 5.06
C GLU A 254 -7.09 5.47 4.42
N LYS A 255 -5.93 5.39 5.09
CA LYS A 255 -4.66 5.85 4.51
C LYS A 255 -4.35 5.15 3.19
N ALA A 256 -4.54 3.83 3.12
CA ALA A 256 -4.31 3.07 1.89
C ALA A 256 -5.26 3.48 0.76
N ALA A 257 -6.54 3.73 1.05
CA ALA A 257 -7.52 4.20 0.07
C ALA A 257 -7.12 5.56 -0.52
N ASN A 258 -6.75 6.51 0.34
CA ASN A 258 -6.28 7.83 -0.07
C ASN A 258 -5.02 7.75 -0.94
N LYS A 259 -4.06 6.90 -0.56
CA LYS A 259 -2.84 6.68 -1.34
C LYS A 259 -3.07 5.95 -2.66
N LEU A 260 -4.05 5.04 -2.72
CA LEU A 260 -4.48 4.42 -3.97
C LEU A 260 -5.11 5.45 -4.93
N ALA A 261 -5.90 6.41 -4.41
CA ALA A 261 -6.43 7.50 -5.20
C ALA A 261 -5.33 8.42 -5.73
N GLU A 262 -4.36 8.78 -4.88
CA GLU A 262 -3.17 9.55 -5.27
C GLU A 262 -2.36 8.85 -6.37
N ALA A 263 -2.10 7.55 -6.22
CA ALA A 263 -1.40 6.76 -7.24
C ALA A 263 -2.18 6.67 -8.56
N THR A 264 -3.51 6.63 -8.50
CA THR A 264 -4.37 6.62 -9.70
C THR A 264 -4.28 7.95 -10.44
N SER A 265 -4.35 9.09 -9.71
CA SER A 265 -4.17 10.42 -10.29
C SER A 265 -2.80 10.59 -10.94
N LYS A 266 -1.72 10.18 -10.25
CA LYS A 266 -0.35 10.24 -10.80
C LYS A 266 -0.18 9.38 -12.06
N ARG A 267 -0.83 8.21 -12.11
CA ARG A 267 -0.83 7.38 -13.33
C ARG A 267 -1.56 8.07 -14.49
N ALA A 268 -2.68 8.73 -14.24
CA ALA A 268 -3.37 9.50 -15.26
C ALA A 268 -2.50 10.65 -15.79
N ALA A 269 -1.80 11.37 -14.89
CA ALA A 269 -0.85 12.42 -15.28
C ALA A 269 0.32 11.88 -16.12
N LEU A 270 0.84 10.69 -15.77
CA LEU A 270 1.88 10.02 -16.56
C LEU A 270 1.41 9.66 -17.97
N GLU A 271 0.19 9.16 -18.12
CA GLU A 271 -0.35 8.85 -19.44
C GLU A 271 -0.62 10.12 -20.25
N ALA A 272 -1.12 11.19 -19.63
CA ALA A 272 -1.28 12.49 -20.28
C ALA A 272 0.06 13.08 -20.77
N ALA A 273 1.14 12.90 -20.01
CA ALA A 273 2.49 13.36 -20.40
C ALA A 273 3.13 12.53 -21.53
N ARG A 274 2.52 11.43 -21.96
CA ARG A 274 3.00 10.59 -23.09
C ARG A 274 2.34 10.92 -24.42
N VAL A 275 1.22 11.63 -24.40
CA VAL A 275 0.46 12.05 -25.59
C VAL A 275 1.04 13.36 -26.11
#